data_AF-A0A1L8TL29-F1
#
_entry.id   AF-A0A1L8TL29-F1
#
_cell.length_a   1.000
_cell.length_b   1.000
_cell.length_c   1.000
_cell.angle_alpha   90.00
_cell.angle_beta   90.00
_cell.angle_gamma   90.00
#
_symmetry.space_group_name_H-M   'P 1'
#
loop_
_entity.id
_entity.type
_entity.pdbx_description
1 polymer ?
#
loop_
_entity_poly.entity_id
_entity_poly.type
_entity_poly.pdbx_seq_one_letter_code
_entity_poly.pdbx_strand_id
1 'polypeptide(L)'
;MNEGAAASVSGAQGTGFSTNKSVLVIKNGYSIWNNFNWSEKTRTNSLINKTYQVKWYYKHINGSTYYSLYESNGKWFGYVNSDAVRERKGTASYLGTTRQRVVNELTAHQNDRFYFGTPYRGLSSSNPEPFLSPYGAPNAYGPGMNCTGFVACVMRRSGGNLNRISGITQGWGSYANAYNWRDALMRNTEYYTFSSVDALLKSGKAQKGDIIYFDPVWTDINYDCHIGIFWGNSSNENRIWHQVLAGNMTSNIFSGTRFSKIYLFPQD
;
A
#
# COMPACT_ATOMS: atom_id res chain seq x y z
N MET A 1 -21.64 -18.92 8.35
CA MET A 1 -21.36 -19.40 9.71
C MET A 1 -19.90 -19.83 9.75
N ASN A 2 -19.08 -19.17 10.58
CA ASN A 2 -17.87 -19.77 11.14
C ASN A 2 -17.51 -18.96 12.40
N GLU A 3 -18.15 -19.31 13.51
CA GLU A 3 -17.92 -18.70 14.81
C GLU A 3 -16.68 -19.35 15.43
N GLY A 4 -15.54 -18.66 15.31
CA GLY A 4 -14.30 -19.04 15.97
C GLY A 4 -14.32 -18.62 17.44
N ALA A 5 -14.34 -19.63 18.33
CA ALA A 5 -13.99 -19.61 19.76
C ALA A 5 -14.26 -18.30 20.52
N ALA A 6 -15.46 -18.17 21.07
CA ALA A 6 -15.78 -17.18 22.08
C ALA A 6 -15.13 -17.56 23.43
N ALA A 7 -14.18 -16.76 23.90
CA ALA A 7 -13.80 -16.78 25.31
C ALA A 7 -14.98 -16.21 26.13
N SER A 8 -15.41 -16.93 27.18
CA SER A 8 -16.50 -16.49 28.06
C SER A 8 -16.12 -15.19 28.78
N VAL A 9 -17.08 -14.27 28.86
CA VAL A 9 -16.89 -12.85 29.20
C VAL A 9 -17.35 -12.58 30.63
N SER A 10 -16.62 -11.74 31.38
CA SER A 10 -17.10 -11.16 32.64
C SER A 10 -17.14 -9.63 32.69
N GLY A 11 -16.64 -8.92 31.66
CA GLY A 11 -16.56 -7.44 31.66
C GLY A 11 -17.40 -6.76 30.58
N ALA A 12 -17.74 -5.48 30.81
CA ALA A 12 -18.61 -4.65 29.97
C ALA A 12 -18.13 -4.46 28.51
N GLN A 13 -16.87 -4.77 28.23
CA GLN A 13 -16.25 -4.71 26.90
C GLN A 13 -16.72 -5.79 25.93
N GLY A 14 -17.33 -6.88 26.41
CA GLY A 14 -17.71 -8.01 25.56
C GLY A 14 -16.53 -8.89 25.13
N THR A 15 -16.81 -9.84 24.23
CA THR A 15 -15.79 -10.68 23.61
C THR A 15 -14.91 -9.86 22.66
N GLY A 16 -13.60 -10.13 22.66
CA GLY A 16 -12.67 -9.57 21.69
C GLY A 16 -12.75 -10.32 20.36
N PHE A 17 -12.84 -9.58 19.25
CA PHE A 17 -12.83 -10.12 17.90
C PHE A 17 -11.48 -9.86 17.25
N SER A 18 -10.88 -10.91 16.69
CA SER A 18 -9.59 -10.78 16.00
C SER A 18 -9.76 -10.03 14.69
N THR A 19 -8.75 -9.23 14.34
CA THR A 19 -8.66 -8.50 13.08
C THR A 19 -7.20 -8.26 12.73
N ASN A 20 -6.91 -7.87 11.49
CA ASN A 20 -5.58 -7.42 11.08
C ASN A 20 -5.74 -6.12 10.31
N LYS A 21 -5.78 -4.99 11.02
CA LYS A 21 -6.03 -3.68 10.42
C LYS A 21 -4.99 -2.68 10.87
N SER A 22 -4.70 -1.73 10.00
CA SER A 22 -3.90 -0.56 10.31
C SER A 22 -4.82 0.64 10.51
N VAL A 23 -4.62 1.45 11.55
CA VAL A 23 -5.45 2.63 11.82
C VAL A 23 -4.61 3.88 12.06
N LEU A 24 -5.01 5.00 11.47
CA LEU A 24 -4.45 6.33 11.66
C LEU A 24 -5.27 7.07 12.71
N VAL A 25 -4.62 7.64 13.73
CA VAL A 25 -5.32 8.52 14.69
C VAL A 25 -5.61 9.86 14.01
N ILE A 26 -6.89 10.24 13.94
CA ILE A 26 -7.37 11.42 13.20
C ILE A 26 -8.13 12.43 14.04
N LYS A 27 -8.56 12.09 15.27
CA LYS A 27 -9.27 13.02 16.16
C LYS A 27 -8.56 13.21 17.50
N ASN A 28 -8.57 14.46 17.96
CA ASN A 28 -8.06 14.87 19.27
C ASN A 28 -9.07 14.59 20.40
N GLY A 29 -8.59 14.58 21.65
CA GLY A 29 -9.45 14.58 22.84
C GLY A 29 -9.95 13.22 23.30
N TYR A 30 -9.69 12.15 22.56
CA TYR A 30 -10.06 10.78 22.97
C TYR A 30 -9.02 10.19 23.91
N SER A 31 -9.48 9.44 24.89
CA SER A 31 -8.63 8.70 25.82
C SER A 31 -8.05 7.45 25.16
N ILE A 32 -6.81 7.14 25.52
CA ILE A 32 -6.20 5.82 25.33
C ILE A 32 -6.25 5.12 26.67
N TRP A 33 -6.92 3.98 26.75
CA TRP A 33 -7.15 3.26 28.00
C TRP A 33 -6.13 2.13 28.21
N ASN A 34 -5.69 1.95 29.46
CA ASN A 34 -4.89 0.80 29.88
C ASN A 34 -5.73 -0.48 29.98
N ASN A 35 -7.03 -0.35 30.25
CA ASN A 35 -7.95 -1.45 30.48
C ASN A 35 -9.40 -0.95 30.32
N PHE A 36 -10.36 -1.86 30.44
CA PHE A 36 -11.79 -1.55 30.37
C PHE A 36 -12.40 -1.07 31.70
N ASN A 37 -11.58 -0.82 32.72
CA ASN A 37 -11.99 -0.11 33.95
C ASN A 37 -11.74 1.40 33.85
N TRP A 38 -11.63 1.93 32.62
CA TRP A 38 -11.42 3.35 32.32
C TRP A 38 -10.18 3.96 33.00
N SER A 39 -9.11 3.16 33.15
CA SER A 39 -7.80 3.69 33.54
C SER A 39 -7.14 4.37 32.33
N GLU A 40 -7.12 5.71 32.30
CA GLU A 40 -6.51 6.47 31.21
C GLU A 40 -4.98 6.33 31.23
N LYS A 41 -4.40 5.99 30.08
CA LYS A 41 -2.96 5.93 29.86
C LYS A 41 -2.42 7.24 29.32
N THR A 42 -3.09 7.78 28.32
CA THR A 42 -2.77 9.04 27.64
C THR A 42 -3.96 9.46 26.78
N ARG A 43 -3.81 10.50 25.96
CA ARG A 43 -4.86 10.97 25.04
C ARG A 43 -4.35 11.01 23.60
N THR A 44 -5.28 11.01 22.65
CA THR A 44 -4.97 11.02 21.21
C THR A 44 -4.25 12.29 20.73
N ASN A 45 -4.24 13.36 21.53
CA ASN A 45 -3.60 14.64 21.19
C ASN A 45 -2.11 14.50 20.79
N SER A 46 -1.36 13.62 21.46
CA SER A 46 0.07 13.37 21.15
C SER A 46 0.27 12.30 20.07
N LEU A 47 -0.82 11.76 19.54
CA LEU A 47 -0.84 10.59 18.66
C LEU A 47 -1.42 10.88 17.28
N ILE A 48 -1.89 12.12 17.03
CA ILE A 48 -2.40 12.53 15.72
C ILE A 48 -1.40 12.19 14.63
N ASN A 49 -1.92 11.64 13.52
CA ASN A 49 -1.16 11.17 12.37
C ASN A 49 -0.21 9.99 12.64
N LYS A 50 -0.23 9.40 13.85
CA LYS A 50 0.44 8.12 14.11
C LYS A 50 -0.45 6.95 13.70
N THR A 51 0.20 5.92 13.16
CA THR A 51 -0.45 4.69 12.69
C THR A 51 -0.17 3.56 13.68
N TYR A 52 -1.19 2.76 13.97
CA TYR A 52 -1.14 1.61 14.87
C TYR A 52 -1.75 0.39 14.21
N GLN A 53 -1.24 -0.79 14.56
CA GLN A 53 -1.86 -2.05 14.22
C GLN A 53 -3.00 -2.35 15.20
N VAL A 54 -4.08 -2.94 14.70
CA VAL A 54 -5.21 -3.42 15.46
C VAL A 54 -5.30 -4.93 15.27
N LYS A 55 -5.07 -5.66 16.36
CA LYS A 55 -5.21 -7.13 16.39
C LYS A 55 -6.54 -7.59 16.95
N TRP A 56 -7.17 -6.74 17.76
CA TRP A 56 -8.42 -7.03 18.46
C TRP A 56 -9.31 -5.81 18.50
N TYR A 57 -10.61 -6.01 18.35
CA TYR A 57 -11.63 -5.01 18.65
C TYR A 57 -12.71 -5.56 19.58
N TYR A 58 -13.33 -4.66 20.33
CA TYR A 58 -14.29 -4.97 21.39
C TYR A 58 -15.54 -4.12 21.21
N LYS A 59 -16.70 -4.77 21.10
CA LYS A 59 -18.00 -4.09 21.03
C LYS A 59 -18.53 -3.93 22.44
N HIS A 60 -18.28 -2.78 23.05
CA HIS A 60 -18.61 -2.53 24.45
C HIS A 60 -20.12 -2.30 24.62
N ILE A 61 -20.67 -2.65 25.79
CA ILE A 61 -22.10 -2.47 26.12
C ILE A 61 -22.56 -1.00 26.09
N ASN A 62 -21.63 -0.05 25.99
CA ASN A 62 -21.94 1.38 25.89
C ASN A 62 -22.21 1.82 24.43
N GLY A 63 -22.27 0.86 23.49
CA GLY A 63 -22.48 1.08 22.06
C GLY A 63 -21.23 1.45 21.27
N SER A 64 -20.10 1.74 21.93
CA SER A 64 -18.84 2.07 21.27
C SER A 64 -18.02 0.82 20.92
N THR A 65 -17.23 0.92 19.85
CA THR A 65 -16.21 -0.08 19.54
C THR A 65 -14.83 0.43 19.98
N TYR A 66 -14.07 -0.42 20.64
CA TYR A 66 -12.71 -0.11 21.07
C TYR A 66 -11.69 -1.00 20.35
N TYR A 67 -10.63 -0.39 19.84
CA TYR A 67 -9.52 -1.07 19.18
C TYR A 67 -8.34 -1.23 20.12
N SER A 68 -7.76 -2.42 20.15
CA SER A 68 -6.49 -2.70 20.81
C SER A 68 -5.35 -2.30 19.89
N LEU A 69 -4.67 -1.20 20.22
CA LEU A 69 -3.58 -0.63 19.44
C LEU A 69 -2.24 -1.30 19.76
N TYR A 70 -1.44 -1.54 18.72
CA TYR A 70 -0.09 -2.07 18.80
C TYR A 70 0.86 -1.20 17.96
N GLU A 71 2.05 -0.97 18.49
CA GLU A 71 3.14 -0.28 17.78
C GLU A 71 3.73 -1.18 16.68
N SER A 72 4.58 -0.59 15.82
CA SER A 72 5.21 -1.32 14.70
C SER A 72 6.11 -2.47 15.14
N ASN A 73 6.67 -2.41 16.35
CA ASN A 73 7.45 -3.48 16.98
C ASN A 73 6.58 -4.57 17.63
N GLY A 74 5.24 -4.48 17.51
CA GLY A 74 4.30 -5.43 18.08
C GLY A 74 3.96 -5.21 19.56
N LYS A 75 4.53 -4.18 20.21
CA LYS A 75 4.21 -3.82 21.60
C LYS A 75 2.79 -3.29 21.69
N TRP A 76 2.02 -3.81 22.64
CA TRP A 76 0.69 -3.30 22.94
C TRP A 76 0.75 -1.88 23.50
N PHE A 77 -0.06 -0.98 22.93
CA PHE A 77 -0.06 0.43 23.27
C PHE A 77 -1.23 0.82 24.18
N GLY A 78 -2.45 0.37 23.90
CA GLY A 78 -3.65 0.78 24.64
C GLY A 78 -4.93 0.53 23.85
N TYR A 79 -6.07 0.79 24.48
CA TYR A 79 -7.36 0.77 23.81
C TYR A 79 -7.79 2.17 23.39
N VAL A 80 -8.32 2.33 22.17
CA VAL A 80 -8.88 3.60 21.69
C VAL A 80 -10.30 3.38 21.18
N ASN A 81 -11.17 4.37 21.33
CA ASN A 81 -12.46 4.37 20.66
C ASN A 81 -12.26 4.44 19.13
N SER A 82 -12.97 3.59 18.38
CA SER A 82 -12.87 3.52 16.92
C SER A 82 -13.15 4.85 16.21
N ASP A 83 -13.97 5.72 16.79
CA ASP A 83 -14.32 7.02 16.21
C ASP A 83 -13.16 8.00 16.19
N ALA A 84 -12.11 7.73 16.97
CA ALA A 84 -10.90 8.55 17.02
C ALA A 84 -9.92 8.26 15.87
N VAL A 85 -10.14 7.15 15.15
CA VAL A 85 -9.20 6.63 14.16
C VAL A 85 -9.88 6.37 12.82
N ARG A 86 -9.05 6.24 11.78
CA ARG A 86 -9.47 5.86 10.44
C ARG A 86 -8.66 4.66 9.99
N GLU A 87 -9.34 3.63 9.46
CA GLU A 87 -8.68 2.49 8.86
C GLU A 87 -7.85 2.91 7.63
N ARG A 88 -6.60 2.43 7.58
CA ARG A 88 -5.72 2.51 6.43
C ARG A 88 -5.83 1.20 5.67
N LYS A 89 -6.54 1.25 4.54
CA LYS A 89 -6.81 0.09 3.68
C LYS A 89 -5.56 -0.32 2.90
N GLY A 90 -5.50 -1.54 2.41
CA GLY A 90 -4.57 -1.91 1.35
C GLY A 90 -4.84 -1.17 0.03
N THR A 91 -3.85 -1.16 -0.84
CA THR A 91 -3.83 -0.42 -2.11
C THR A 91 -4.96 -0.85 -3.06
N ALA A 92 -5.23 -2.15 -3.16
CA ALA A 92 -6.29 -2.65 -4.03
C ALA A 92 -7.66 -2.15 -3.54
N SER A 93 -7.93 -2.31 -2.24
CA SER A 93 -9.16 -1.83 -1.60
C SER A 93 -9.32 -0.31 -1.72
N TYR A 94 -8.22 0.43 -1.56
CA TYR A 94 -8.20 1.86 -1.82
C TYR A 94 -8.47 2.20 -3.28
N LEU A 95 -8.07 1.40 -4.26
CA LEU A 95 -8.40 1.64 -5.66
C LEU A 95 -9.74 1.03 -6.09
N GLY A 96 -10.45 0.31 -5.22
CA GLY A 96 -11.71 -0.34 -5.55
C GLY A 96 -11.55 -1.64 -6.35
N THR A 97 -10.39 -2.29 -6.25
CA THR A 97 -10.11 -3.63 -6.79
C THR A 97 -9.69 -4.59 -5.65
N THR A 98 -9.13 -5.75 -5.97
CA THR A 98 -8.64 -6.75 -5.00
C THR A 98 -7.25 -7.26 -5.40
N ARG A 99 -6.45 -7.73 -4.43
CA ARG A 99 -5.18 -8.41 -4.71
C ARG A 99 -5.36 -9.52 -5.75
N GLN A 100 -6.42 -10.32 -5.63
CA GLN A 100 -6.71 -11.41 -6.56
C GLN A 100 -6.84 -10.93 -8.01
N ARG A 101 -7.53 -9.80 -8.26
CA ARG A 101 -7.67 -9.25 -9.61
C ARG A 101 -6.34 -8.74 -10.17
N VAL A 102 -5.51 -8.12 -9.33
CA VAL A 102 -4.16 -7.68 -9.69
C VAL A 102 -3.27 -8.86 -10.05
N VAL A 103 -3.24 -9.89 -9.20
CA VAL A 103 -2.44 -11.10 -9.44
C VAL A 103 -2.96 -11.86 -10.66
N ASN A 104 -4.28 -11.95 -10.88
CA ASN A 104 -4.85 -12.62 -12.05
C ASN A 104 -4.46 -11.92 -13.36
N GLU A 105 -4.54 -10.59 -13.41
CA GLU A 105 -4.15 -9.80 -14.59
C GLU A 105 -2.68 -10.07 -14.96
N LEU A 106 -1.77 -10.01 -14.00
CA LEU A 106 -0.35 -10.26 -14.23
C LEU A 106 -0.09 -11.74 -14.56
N THR A 107 -0.75 -12.67 -13.88
CA THR A 107 -0.58 -14.11 -14.11
C THR A 107 -1.03 -14.51 -15.51
N ALA A 108 -2.10 -13.91 -16.03
CA ALA A 108 -2.57 -14.16 -17.40
C ALA A 108 -1.53 -13.79 -18.46
N HIS A 109 -0.66 -12.82 -18.15
CA HIS A 109 0.32 -12.25 -19.08
C HIS A 109 1.78 -12.56 -18.70
N GLN A 110 2.01 -13.51 -17.78
CA GLN A 110 3.36 -13.82 -17.30
C GLN A 110 4.21 -14.62 -18.30
N ASN A 111 3.60 -15.14 -19.38
CA ASN A 111 4.25 -15.99 -20.39
C ASN A 111 3.97 -15.51 -21.83
N ASP A 112 3.52 -14.27 -22.01
CA ASP A 112 3.25 -13.70 -23.33
C ASP A 112 3.97 -12.35 -23.50
N ARG A 113 3.71 -11.68 -24.64
CA ARG A 113 4.28 -10.36 -24.93
C ARG A 113 3.31 -9.22 -24.64
N PHE A 114 2.28 -9.45 -23.81
CA PHE A 114 1.31 -8.41 -23.51
C PHE A 114 1.99 -7.23 -22.81
N TYR A 115 2.67 -7.51 -21.70
CA TYR A 115 3.53 -6.53 -21.02
C TYR A 115 4.99 -6.66 -21.44
N PHE A 116 5.54 -7.87 -21.46
CA PHE A 116 6.98 -8.11 -21.62
C PHE A 116 7.59 -7.45 -22.86
N GLY A 117 8.70 -6.76 -22.63
CA GLY A 117 9.46 -6.05 -23.65
C GLY A 117 8.86 -4.71 -24.10
N THR A 118 7.70 -4.29 -23.59
CA THR A 118 7.11 -2.99 -23.98
C THR A 118 8.16 -1.88 -23.87
N PRO A 119 8.37 -1.03 -24.90
CA PRO A 119 9.44 -0.04 -24.88
C PRO A 119 9.23 0.99 -23.77
N TYR A 120 10.34 1.48 -23.22
CA TYR A 120 10.28 2.59 -22.28
C TYR A 120 9.81 3.86 -22.98
N ARG A 121 8.91 4.60 -22.33
CA ARG A 121 8.48 5.94 -22.77
C ARG A 121 8.48 6.88 -21.58
N GLY A 122 9.47 7.78 -21.51
CA GLY A 122 9.60 8.75 -20.42
C GLY A 122 8.42 9.71 -20.37
N LEU A 123 8.00 10.07 -19.16
CA LEU A 123 6.91 11.02 -18.94
C LEU A 123 7.26 12.39 -19.53
N SER A 124 6.45 12.87 -20.45
CA SER A 124 6.72 14.12 -21.21
C SER A 124 5.52 15.05 -21.28
N SER A 125 4.38 14.68 -20.71
CA SER A 125 3.17 15.50 -20.70
C SER A 125 2.27 15.16 -19.50
N SER A 126 1.26 16.01 -19.26
CA SER A 126 0.25 15.72 -18.22
C SER A 126 -0.84 14.75 -18.67
N ASN A 127 -0.97 14.47 -19.97
CA ASN A 127 -1.83 13.40 -20.45
C ASN A 127 -1.15 12.06 -20.14
N PRO A 128 -1.73 11.21 -19.27
CA PRO A 128 -1.08 9.96 -18.88
C PRO A 128 -1.17 8.87 -19.96
N GLU A 129 -2.18 8.90 -20.84
CA GLU A 129 -2.49 7.79 -21.74
C GLU A 129 -1.34 7.32 -22.65
N PRO A 130 -0.46 8.19 -23.18
CA PRO A 130 0.71 7.74 -23.93
C PRO A 130 1.62 6.78 -23.15
N PHE A 131 1.61 6.83 -21.81
CA PHE A 131 2.53 6.04 -20.98
C PHE A 131 1.90 4.75 -20.46
N LEU A 132 0.64 4.43 -20.82
CA LEU A 132 -0.09 3.24 -20.37
C LEU A 132 -0.48 2.34 -21.56
N SER A 133 0.46 2.13 -22.49
CA SER A 133 0.22 1.47 -23.77
C SER A 133 1.07 0.18 -23.88
N PRO A 134 0.62 -0.96 -23.34
CA PRO A 134 1.36 -2.22 -23.40
C PRO A 134 1.40 -2.79 -24.83
N TYR A 135 2.40 -3.62 -25.14
CA TYR A 135 2.52 -4.26 -26.46
C TYR A 135 1.27 -5.04 -26.89
N GLY A 136 0.63 -5.75 -25.96
CA GLY A 136 -0.55 -6.57 -26.28
C GLY A 136 -1.85 -5.80 -26.44
N ALA A 137 -1.86 -4.50 -26.10
CA ALA A 137 -3.03 -3.63 -26.27
C ALA A 137 -2.59 -2.16 -26.44
N PRO A 138 -1.90 -1.82 -27.54
CA PRO A 138 -1.45 -0.45 -27.75
C PRO A 138 -2.64 0.47 -27.99
N ASN A 139 -2.56 1.68 -27.45
CA ASN A 139 -3.50 2.76 -27.77
C ASN A 139 -3.02 3.58 -28.98
N ALA A 140 -3.71 4.69 -29.27
CA ALA A 140 -3.41 5.56 -30.43
C ALA A 140 -1.97 6.12 -30.47
N TYR A 141 -1.22 6.05 -29.35
CA TYR A 141 0.17 6.50 -29.26
C TYR A 141 1.18 5.38 -29.54
N GLY A 142 0.72 4.17 -29.89
CA GLY A 142 1.57 2.99 -30.05
C GLY A 142 2.17 2.46 -28.74
N PRO A 143 2.87 1.33 -28.75
CA PRO A 143 3.42 0.70 -27.55
C PRO A 143 4.43 1.61 -26.83
N GLY A 144 4.27 1.75 -25.53
CA GLY A 144 5.18 2.51 -24.66
C GLY A 144 4.65 2.66 -23.24
N MET A 145 5.52 2.41 -22.26
CA MET A 145 5.22 2.63 -20.85
C MET A 145 6.43 3.20 -20.10
N ASN A 146 6.21 4.03 -19.08
CA ASN A 146 7.20 4.25 -18.02
C ASN A 146 6.92 3.31 -16.83
N CYS A 147 7.76 3.37 -15.78
CA CYS A 147 7.62 2.57 -14.56
C CYS A 147 6.18 2.64 -13.99
N THR A 148 5.67 3.85 -13.82
CA THR A 148 4.32 4.09 -13.29
C THR A 148 3.22 3.66 -14.23
N GLY A 149 3.41 3.88 -15.53
CA GLY A 149 2.45 3.56 -16.55
C GLY A 149 2.16 2.07 -16.63
N PHE A 150 3.17 1.23 -16.41
CA PHE A 150 2.98 -0.21 -16.20
C PHE A 150 2.09 -0.51 -14.99
N VAL A 151 2.43 0.01 -13.81
CA VAL A 151 1.65 -0.21 -12.57
C VAL A 151 0.21 0.26 -12.75
N ALA A 152 0.03 1.46 -13.31
CA ALA A 152 -1.26 2.05 -13.55
C ALA A 152 -2.08 1.28 -14.60
N CYS A 153 -1.44 0.74 -15.65
CA CYS A 153 -2.08 -0.12 -16.63
C CYS A 153 -2.63 -1.39 -15.97
N VAL A 154 -1.79 -2.09 -15.17
CA VAL A 154 -2.18 -3.28 -14.41
C VAL A 154 -3.37 -2.95 -13.49
N MET A 155 -3.24 -1.91 -12.66
CA MET A 155 -4.31 -1.56 -11.72
C MET A 155 -5.63 -1.21 -12.43
N ARG A 156 -5.58 -0.49 -13.56
CA ARG A 156 -6.77 -0.18 -14.37
C ARG A 156 -7.40 -1.45 -14.95
N ARG A 157 -6.60 -2.36 -15.49
CA ARG A 157 -7.09 -3.63 -16.08
C ARG A 157 -7.64 -4.59 -15.03
N SER A 158 -7.15 -4.49 -13.79
CA SER A 158 -7.75 -5.15 -12.63
C SER A 158 -9.03 -4.47 -12.11
N GLY A 159 -9.52 -3.42 -12.76
CA GLY A 159 -10.74 -2.69 -12.37
C GLY A 159 -10.54 -1.60 -11.31
N GLY A 160 -9.30 -1.20 -11.05
CA GLY A 160 -8.96 -0.12 -10.13
C GLY A 160 -9.27 1.27 -10.69
N ASN A 161 -9.79 2.14 -9.84
CA ASN A 161 -10.12 3.54 -10.16
C ASN A 161 -8.89 4.45 -9.98
N LEU A 162 -8.19 4.72 -11.09
CA LEU A 162 -6.99 5.56 -11.11
C LEU A 162 -7.24 7.03 -10.73
N ASN A 163 -8.48 7.52 -10.74
CA ASN A 163 -8.79 8.89 -10.30
C ASN A 163 -8.48 9.10 -8.80
N ARG A 164 -8.39 8.02 -8.02
CA ARG A 164 -7.96 8.09 -6.61
C ARG A 164 -6.47 8.41 -6.46
N ILE A 165 -5.66 8.20 -7.50
CA ILE A 165 -4.27 8.64 -7.53
C ILE A 165 -4.18 10.09 -8.01
N SER A 166 -4.77 10.40 -9.16
CA SER A 166 -4.68 11.73 -9.78
C SER A 166 -5.53 12.82 -9.11
N GLY A 167 -6.50 12.45 -8.28
CA GLY A 167 -7.38 13.41 -7.59
C GLY A 167 -6.81 14.01 -6.30
N ILE A 168 -5.66 13.53 -5.81
CA ILE A 168 -5.05 13.97 -4.54
C ILE A 168 -3.95 15.00 -4.77
N THR A 169 -3.22 14.84 -5.86
CA THR A 169 -2.21 15.78 -6.32
C THR A 169 -2.68 16.27 -7.68
N GLN A 170 -2.93 17.57 -7.87
CA GLN A 170 -3.14 18.15 -9.21
C GLN A 170 -1.83 18.14 -10.03
N GLY A 171 -0.97 17.14 -9.77
CA GLY A 171 0.41 17.07 -10.15
C GLY A 171 0.56 16.65 -11.60
N TRP A 172 1.57 17.23 -12.25
CA TRP A 172 2.01 16.91 -13.59
C TRP A 172 2.10 15.39 -13.81
N GLY A 173 1.57 14.92 -14.94
CA GLY A 173 1.63 13.50 -15.34
C GLY A 173 0.55 12.59 -14.76
N SER A 174 -0.34 13.08 -13.88
CA SER A 174 -1.49 12.30 -13.38
C SER A 174 -1.06 10.92 -12.82
N TYR A 175 -1.80 9.84 -13.07
CA TYR A 175 -1.44 8.48 -12.66
C TYR A 175 -0.28 7.85 -13.44
N ALA A 176 0.36 8.56 -14.37
CA ALA A 176 1.63 8.15 -15.00
C ALA A 176 2.87 8.70 -14.27
N ASN A 177 2.69 9.46 -13.19
CA ASN A 177 3.77 9.98 -12.35
C ASN A 177 3.83 9.24 -11.01
N ALA A 178 4.95 8.58 -10.69
CA ALA A 178 5.07 7.75 -9.49
C ALA A 178 4.99 8.56 -8.18
N TYR A 179 5.37 9.85 -8.19
CA TYR A 179 5.24 10.70 -7.01
C TYR A 179 3.77 10.84 -6.57
N ASN A 180 2.85 10.91 -7.54
CA ASN A 180 1.41 10.97 -7.26
C ASN A 180 0.93 9.67 -6.59
N TRP A 181 1.48 8.51 -6.98
CA TRP A 181 1.20 7.24 -6.32
C TRP A 181 1.72 7.22 -4.88
N ARG A 182 2.99 7.60 -4.67
CA ARG A 182 3.58 7.69 -3.33
C ARG A 182 2.70 8.55 -2.41
N ASP A 183 2.36 9.75 -2.85
CA ASP A 183 1.64 10.73 -2.02
C ASP A 183 0.20 10.30 -1.74
N ALA A 184 -0.51 9.78 -2.74
CA ALA A 184 -1.88 9.29 -2.59
C ALA A 184 -1.94 8.08 -1.65
N LEU A 185 -1.03 7.12 -1.82
CA LEU A 185 -1.01 5.90 -1.02
C LEU A 185 -0.54 6.19 0.41
N MET A 186 0.53 6.96 0.62
CA MET A 186 0.99 7.31 1.98
C MET A 186 -0.09 8.00 2.83
N ARG A 187 -1.00 8.76 2.20
CA ARG A 187 -2.10 9.45 2.90
C ARG A 187 -3.28 8.54 3.22
N ASN A 188 -3.50 7.48 2.46
CA ASN A 188 -4.77 6.74 2.47
C ASN A 188 -4.65 5.23 2.70
N THR A 189 -3.45 4.66 2.57
CA THR A 189 -3.23 3.22 2.67
C THR A 189 -2.26 2.86 3.77
N GLU A 190 -2.23 1.57 4.10
CA GLU A 190 -1.10 1.01 4.83
C GLU A 190 0.15 1.06 3.94
N TYR A 191 1.30 1.30 4.58
CA TYR A 191 2.60 1.17 3.94
C TYR A 191 3.68 0.83 4.96
N TYR A 192 4.77 0.27 4.47
CA TYR A 192 5.99 0.02 5.23
C TYR A 192 7.17 0.69 4.55
N THR A 193 8.21 1.01 5.31
CA THR A 193 9.43 1.61 4.77
C THR A 193 10.66 0.81 5.12
N PHE A 194 11.59 0.70 4.19
CA PHE A 194 12.84 -0.04 4.36
C PHE A 194 14.01 0.76 3.79
N SER A 195 15.19 0.61 4.38
CA SER A 195 16.43 1.23 3.90
C SER A 195 17.11 0.46 2.77
N SER A 196 16.76 -0.82 2.57
CA SER A 196 17.35 -1.68 1.55
C SER A 196 16.39 -2.78 1.10
N VAL A 197 16.70 -3.40 -0.05
CA VAL A 197 15.97 -4.58 -0.56
C VAL A 197 16.09 -5.75 0.42
N ASP A 198 17.26 -5.97 1.00
CA ASP A 198 17.48 -7.03 2.00
C ASP A 198 16.59 -6.84 3.24
N ALA A 199 16.48 -5.61 3.74
CA ALA A 199 15.59 -5.29 4.86
C ALA A 199 14.10 -5.52 4.50
N LEU A 200 13.70 -5.17 3.27
CA LEU A 200 12.34 -5.45 2.77
C LEU A 200 12.07 -6.97 2.76
N LEU A 201 12.97 -7.77 2.18
CA LEU A 201 12.78 -9.22 2.02
C LEU A 201 12.79 -9.95 3.37
N LYS A 202 13.71 -9.59 4.28
CA LYS A 202 13.80 -10.15 5.63
C LYS A 202 12.62 -9.75 6.53
N SER A 203 11.89 -8.69 6.19
CA SER A 203 10.76 -8.23 7.00
C SER A 203 9.58 -9.20 7.04
N GLY A 204 9.47 -10.10 6.05
CA GLY A 204 8.33 -11.00 5.91
C GLY A 204 7.03 -10.33 5.46
N LYS A 205 7.07 -9.03 5.09
CA LYS A 205 5.84 -8.24 4.85
C LYS A 205 5.33 -8.26 3.42
N ALA A 206 6.20 -8.44 2.43
CA ALA A 206 5.85 -8.37 1.02
C ALA A 206 5.02 -9.59 0.59
N GLN A 207 3.96 -9.35 -0.18
CA GLN A 207 3.14 -10.38 -0.81
C GLN A 207 3.05 -10.12 -2.30
N LYS A 208 2.92 -11.19 -3.09
CA LYS A 208 2.80 -11.11 -4.55
C LYS A 208 1.69 -10.13 -4.95
N GLY A 209 2.03 -9.20 -5.84
CA GLY A 209 1.13 -8.14 -6.28
C GLY A 209 1.25 -6.83 -5.51
N ASP A 210 1.96 -6.76 -4.39
CA ASP A 210 2.18 -5.50 -3.65
C ASP A 210 2.99 -4.49 -4.49
N ILE A 211 2.75 -3.20 -4.29
CA ILE A 211 3.49 -2.15 -4.99
C ILE A 211 4.77 -1.82 -4.22
N ILE A 212 5.89 -1.79 -4.93
CA ILE A 212 7.18 -1.32 -4.43
C ILE A 212 7.49 0.02 -5.08
N TYR A 213 7.82 1.02 -4.27
CA TYR A 213 8.25 2.33 -4.72
C TYR A 213 9.62 2.67 -4.10
N PHE A 214 10.53 3.20 -4.91
CA PHE A 214 11.84 3.69 -4.51
C PHE A 214 11.82 5.21 -4.48
N ASP A 215 12.08 5.80 -3.32
CA ASP A 215 12.20 7.24 -3.18
C ASP A 215 13.63 7.67 -3.51
N PRO A 216 13.83 8.69 -4.36
CA PRO A 216 15.14 9.08 -4.83
C PRO A 216 16.04 9.63 -3.71
N VAL A 217 17.33 9.70 -4.02
CA VAL A 217 18.27 10.57 -3.31
C VAL A 217 18.22 11.96 -3.95
N TRP A 218 17.45 12.88 -3.38
CA TRP A 218 17.15 14.20 -3.96
C TRP A 218 18.36 15.12 -4.20
N THR A 219 19.52 14.80 -3.63
CA THR A 219 20.77 15.55 -3.83
C THR A 219 21.54 15.12 -5.09
N ASP A 220 21.10 14.08 -5.80
CA ASP A 220 21.79 13.57 -6.99
C ASP A 220 21.41 14.36 -8.24
N ILE A 221 22.36 14.60 -9.15
CA ILE A 221 22.16 15.43 -10.35
C ILE A 221 21.10 14.85 -11.32
N ASN A 222 20.84 13.54 -11.26
CA ASN A 222 19.83 12.85 -12.07
C ASN A 222 18.98 11.91 -11.21
N TYR A 223 18.55 12.39 -10.04
CA TYR A 223 17.69 11.59 -9.19
C TYR A 223 16.38 11.25 -9.91
N ASP A 224 15.90 10.02 -9.72
CA ASP A 224 14.59 9.60 -10.19
C ASP A 224 14.03 8.57 -9.21
N CYS A 225 12.71 8.56 -9.10
CA CYS A 225 11.97 7.52 -8.39
C CYS A 225 11.81 6.28 -9.27
N HIS A 226 11.43 5.16 -8.66
CA HIS A 226 11.05 3.97 -9.42
C HIS A 226 9.87 3.26 -8.77
N ILE A 227 9.03 2.61 -9.56
CA ILE A 227 7.87 1.88 -9.06
C ILE A 227 7.68 0.58 -9.85
N GLY A 228 7.23 -0.46 -9.15
CA GLY A 228 6.91 -1.75 -9.74
C GLY A 228 6.07 -2.61 -8.81
N ILE A 229 5.86 -3.86 -9.19
CA ILE A 229 5.00 -4.80 -8.49
C ILE A 229 5.86 -5.95 -7.97
N PHE A 230 5.84 -6.20 -6.66
CA PHE A 230 6.49 -7.36 -6.06
C PHE A 230 5.92 -8.65 -6.66
N TRP A 231 6.81 -9.51 -7.15
CA TRP A 231 6.43 -10.69 -7.92
C TRP A 231 6.98 -12.01 -7.34
N GLY A 232 7.52 -11.98 -6.12
CA GLY A 232 7.90 -13.18 -5.37
C GLY A 232 6.69 -13.97 -4.92
N ASN A 233 6.77 -15.30 -4.93
CA ASN A 233 5.72 -16.17 -4.39
C ASN A 233 5.73 -16.20 -2.86
N SER A 234 6.89 -15.99 -2.25
CA SER A 234 7.08 -15.71 -0.82
C SER A 234 7.76 -14.36 -0.62
N SER A 235 7.61 -13.78 0.58
CA SER A 235 8.09 -12.44 0.93
C SER A 235 9.59 -12.24 0.82
N ASN A 236 10.37 -13.32 0.86
CA ASN A 236 11.84 -13.33 0.82
C ASN A 236 12.40 -13.55 -0.59
N GLU A 237 11.55 -13.80 -1.60
CA GLU A 237 11.99 -13.92 -2.98
C GLU A 237 12.29 -12.53 -3.57
N ASN A 238 13.53 -12.32 -4.00
CA ASN A 238 13.97 -11.08 -4.62
C ASN A 238 13.42 -10.94 -6.05
N ARG A 239 12.13 -10.64 -6.21
CA ARG A 239 11.50 -10.54 -7.53
C ARG A 239 10.55 -9.37 -7.64
N ILE A 240 10.70 -8.60 -8.72
CA ILE A 240 9.82 -7.50 -9.13
C ILE A 240 9.41 -7.68 -10.58
N TRP A 241 8.21 -7.24 -10.92
CA TRP A 241 7.79 -6.95 -12.29
C TRP A 241 7.70 -5.44 -12.44
N HIS A 242 8.43 -4.87 -13.40
CA HIS A 242 8.47 -3.43 -13.59
C HIS A 242 8.73 -3.05 -15.05
N GLN A 243 8.65 -1.75 -15.32
CA GLN A 243 9.06 -1.15 -16.57
C GLN A 243 10.31 -0.30 -16.33
N VAL A 244 11.42 -0.65 -16.98
CA VAL A 244 12.70 0.07 -16.93
C VAL A 244 13.10 0.51 -18.34
N LEU A 245 14.23 1.23 -18.47
CA LEU A 245 14.74 1.69 -19.76
C LEU A 245 14.92 0.56 -20.79
N ALA A 246 15.34 -0.63 -20.33
CA ALA A 246 15.50 -1.82 -21.17
C ALA A 246 14.17 -2.45 -21.63
N GLY A 247 13.03 -1.98 -21.13
CA GLY A 247 11.71 -2.52 -21.41
C GLY A 247 11.00 -3.07 -20.17
N ASN A 248 9.79 -3.61 -20.38
CA ASN A 248 9.04 -4.30 -19.34
C ASN A 248 9.63 -5.69 -19.06
N MET A 249 9.88 -6.02 -17.80
CA MET A 249 10.52 -7.28 -17.41
C MET A 249 10.23 -7.69 -15.97
N THR A 250 10.52 -8.95 -15.66
CA THR A 250 10.71 -9.42 -14.28
C THR A 250 12.18 -9.58 -13.99
N SER A 251 12.62 -9.16 -12.81
CA SER A 251 14.02 -9.22 -12.38
C SER A 251 14.15 -9.28 -10.87
N ASN A 252 15.39 -9.29 -10.38
CA ASN A 252 15.68 -8.88 -9.01
C ASN A 252 15.17 -7.45 -8.76
N ILE A 253 14.82 -7.14 -7.52
CA ILE A 253 14.33 -5.82 -7.09
C ILE A 253 15.50 -4.82 -7.17
N PHE A 254 15.37 -3.79 -8.01
CA PHE A 254 16.33 -2.69 -8.10
C PHE A 254 15.65 -1.39 -8.57
N SER A 255 16.36 -0.27 -8.41
CA SER A 255 16.07 1.04 -9.04
C SER A 255 17.24 1.42 -9.95
N GLY A 256 16.97 2.07 -11.09
CA GLY A 256 18.00 2.50 -12.03
C GLY A 256 18.88 3.65 -11.49
N THR A 257 18.38 4.35 -10.49
CA THR A 257 19.06 5.43 -9.74
C THR A 257 19.22 5.01 -8.29
N ARG A 258 20.11 5.71 -7.56
CA ARG A 258 20.20 5.53 -6.11
C ARG A 258 18.89 5.96 -5.43
N PHE A 259 18.50 5.20 -4.41
CA PHE A 259 17.32 5.48 -3.62
C PHE A 259 17.69 5.69 -2.15
N SER A 260 16.91 6.53 -1.47
CA SER A 260 17.05 6.80 -0.03
C SER A 260 16.21 5.85 0.82
N LYS A 261 15.12 5.35 0.25
CA LYS A 261 14.12 4.54 0.96
C LYS A 261 13.28 3.73 -0.03
N ILE A 262 12.83 2.57 0.43
CA ILE A 262 11.81 1.75 -0.24
C ILE A 262 10.50 1.88 0.52
N TYR A 263 9.42 2.10 -0.20
CA TYR A 263 8.05 2.01 0.28
C TYR A 263 7.43 0.72 -0.27
N LEU A 264 6.88 -0.09 0.62
CA LEU A 264 6.03 -1.22 0.28
C LEU A 264 4.59 -0.82 0.57
N PHE A 265 3.73 -0.89 -0.44
CA PHE A 265 2.30 -0.64 -0.33
C PHE A 265 1.55 -1.97 -0.53
N PRO A 266 1.12 -2.62 0.57
CA PRO A 266 0.35 -3.85 0.48
C PRO A 266 -0.95 -3.67 -0.30
N GLN A 267 -1.42 -4.72 -0.98
CA GLN A 267 -2.73 -4.69 -1.64
C GLN A 267 -3.92 -4.79 -0.67
N ASP A 268 -3.74 -5.46 0.47
CA ASP A 268 -4.78 -5.74 1.47
C ASP A 268 -4.45 -5.09 2.83
#